data_AF-A0AAW1ZR64-F1
#
_entry.id   AF-A0AAW1ZR64-F1
#
_cell.length_a   1.000
_cell.length_b   1.000
_cell.length_c   1.000
_cell.angle_alpha   90.00
_cell.angle_beta   90.00
_cell.angle_gamma   90.00
#
_symmetry.space_group_name_H-M   'P 1'
#
loop_
_entity.id
_entity.type
_entity.pdbx_description
1 polymer ?
#
loop_
_entity_poly.entity_id
_entity_poly.type
_entity_poly.pdbx_seq_one_letter_code
_entity_poly.pdbx_strand_id
1 'polypeptide(L)' 'MKAWFVLFLLLPLCMADYNIECYGEDFLMVRNMVLYCKSKVPQACYTRATGEKGCVSVEFCKRKGWTCCNENRCNA' A
#
# COMPACT_ATOMS: atom_id res chain seq x y z
N MET A 1 -36.92 9.32 0.95
CA MET A 1 -35.78 10.11 0.45
C MET A 1 -34.81 10.36 1.59
N LYS A 2 -33.75 9.55 1.71
CA LYS A 2 -32.65 9.71 2.70
C LYS A 2 -31.48 8.73 2.43
N ALA A 3 -31.73 7.61 1.76
CA ALA A 3 -30.71 6.63 1.39
C ALA A 3 -29.64 7.17 0.43
N TRP A 4 -30.00 8.08 -0.48
CA TRP A 4 -29.07 8.69 -1.43
C TRP A 4 -27.96 9.49 -0.74
N PHE A 5 -28.25 10.15 0.39
CA PHE A 5 -27.23 10.86 1.18
C PHE A 5 -26.17 9.91 1.75
N VAL A 6 -26.58 8.70 2.15
CA VAL A 6 -25.65 7.67 2.65
C VAL A 6 -24.77 7.17 1.50
N LEU A 7 -25.35 6.97 0.31
CA LEU A 7 -24.61 6.56 -0.88
C LEU A 7 -23.55 7.60 -1.30
N PHE A 8 -23.91 8.88 -1.28
CA PHE A 8 -22.97 9.99 -1.53
C PHE A 8 -21.85 10.08 -0.48
N LEU A 9 -22.13 9.73 0.78
CA LEU A 9 -21.12 9.70 1.83
C LEU A 9 -20.12 8.54 1.68
N LEU A 10 -20.53 7.43 1.06
CA LEU A 10 -19.70 6.22 0.91
C LEU A 10 -18.83 6.22 -0.36
N LEU A 11 -19.20 7.00 -1.37
CA LEU A 11 -18.45 7.14 -2.63
C LEU A 11 -16.94 7.44 -2.46
N PRO A 12 -16.49 8.33 -1.54
CA PRO A 12 -15.07 8.63 -1.35
C PRO A 12 -14.26 7.43 -0.85
N LEU A 13 -14.88 6.53 -0.08
CA LEU A 13 -14.25 5.33 0.49
C LEU A 13 -14.01 4.24 -0.56
N CYS A 14 -14.80 4.22 -1.64
CA CYS A 14 -14.67 3.23 -2.70
C CYS A 14 -13.66 3.62 -3.79
N MET A 15 -13.24 4.89 -3.86
CA MET A 15 -12.33 5.34 -4.91
C MET A 15 -10.87 5.18 -4.48
N ALA A 16 -10.38 3.95 -4.25
CA ALA A 16 -8.93 3.76 -4.27
C ALA A 16 -8.51 3.64 -5.74
N ASP A 17 -7.72 4.60 -6.22
CA ASP A 17 -7.29 4.62 -7.63
C ASP A 17 -6.16 3.62 -7.88
N TYR A 18 -5.44 3.21 -6.82
CA TYR A 18 -4.31 2.28 -6.90
C TYR A 18 -4.35 1.25 -5.77
N ASN A 19 -4.10 0.01 -6.16
CA ASN A 19 -3.97 -1.15 -5.29
C ASN A 19 -2.70 -1.94 -5.63
N ILE A 20 -1.95 -2.33 -4.61
CA ILE A 20 -0.79 -3.22 -4.75
C ILE A 20 -0.71 -4.16 -3.55
N GLU A 21 -0.28 -5.39 -3.79
CA GLU A 21 0.02 -6.35 -2.73
C GLU A 21 1.53 -6.38 -2.49
N CYS A 22 1.98 -6.30 -1.24
CA CYS A 22 3.41 -6.38 -0.88
C CYS A 22 3.62 -7.25 0.35
N TYR A 23 4.80 -7.82 0.51
CA TYR A 23 5.20 -8.37 1.80
C TYR A 23 5.57 -7.25 2.78
N GLY A 24 5.28 -7.45 4.06
CA GLY A 24 5.64 -6.50 5.09
C GLY A 24 5.46 -7.03 6.50
N GLU A 25 5.54 -6.11 7.44
CA GLU A 25 5.23 -6.35 8.85
C GLU A 25 3.84 -5.78 9.15
N ASP A 26 2.99 -6.56 9.84
CA ASP A 26 1.69 -6.07 10.31
C ASP A 26 1.81 -5.31 11.64
N PHE A 27 0.67 -4.82 12.18
CA PHE A 27 0.63 -4.09 13.46
C PHE A 27 1.05 -4.94 14.67
N LEU A 28 1.10 -6.27 14.53
CA LEU A 28 1.57 -7.22 15.55
C LEU A 28 3.03 -7.63 15.32
N MET A 29 3.75 -6.94 14.43
CA MET A 29 5.14 -7.21 14.06
C MET A 29 5.34 -8.59 13.42
N VAL A 30 4.28 -9.18 12.84
CA VAL A 30 4.40 -10.44 12.11
C VAL A 30 5.01 -10.16 10.75
N ARG A 31 6.20 -10.71 10.51
CA ARG A 31 6.96 -10.52 9.27
C ARG A 31 6.41 -11.36 8.12
N ASN A 32 6.68 -10.89 6.90
CA ASN A 32 6.32 -11.56 5.64
C ASN A 32 4.80 -11.75 5.45
N MET A 33 4.01 -10.88 6.05
CA MET A 33 2.57 -10.83 5.82
C MET A 33 2.27 -10.15 4.48
N VAL A 34 1.22 -10.62 3.79
CA VAL A 34 0.72 -9.95 2.58
C VAL A 34 -0.08 -8.73 3.01
N LEU A 35 0.43 -7.54 2.67
CA LEU A 35 -0.22 -6.26 2.86
C LEU A 35 -1.01 -5.89 1.61
N TYR A 36 -2.26 -5.48 1.80
CA TYR A 36 -3.15 -5.00 0.73
C TYR A 36 -3.19 -3.47 0.75
N CYS A 37 -2.31 -2.84 -0.02
CA CYS A 37 -2.10 -1.41 0.04
C CYS A 37 -3.02 -0.69 -0.94
N LYS A 38 -3.90 0.15 -0.41
CA LYS A 38 -4.88 0.95 -1.16
C LYS A 38 -4.56 2.43 -0.99
N SER A 39 -4.44 3.15 -2.10
CA SER A 39 -4.09 4.57 -2.07
C SER A 39 -4.72 5.32 -3.24
N LYS A 40 -4.80 6.65 -3.09
CA LYS A 40 -5.16 7.59 -4.17
C LYS A 40 -3.98 7.88 -5.09
N VAL A 41 -2.76 7.54 -4.68
CA VAL A 41 -1.53 7.77 -5.44
C VAL A 41 -0.80 6.46 -5.70
N PRO A 42 -0.06 6.34 -6.82
CA PRO A 42 0.71 5.13 -7.12
C PRO A 42 1.59 4.68 -5.96
N GLN A 43 1.51 3.40 -5.62
CA GLN A 43 2.30 2.75 -4.59
C GLN A 43 3.27 1.73 -5.21
N ALA A 44 4.35 1.45 -4.51
CA ALA A 44 5.33 0.43 -4.80
C ALA A 44 5.62 -0.39 -3.54
N CYS A 45 6.08 -1.62 -3.72
CA CYS A 45 6.63 -2.41 -2.63
C CYS A 45 8.06 -1.94 -2.36
N TYR A 46 8.45 -1.86 -1.08
CA TYR A 46 9.82 -1.56 -0.68
C TYR A 46 10.42 -2.67 0.19
N THR A 47 11.75 -2.73 0.17
CA THR A 47 12.60 -3.42 1.15
C THR A 47 13.71 -2.47 1.59
N ARG A 48 13.85 -2.23 2.88
CA ARG A 48 14.95 -1.44 3.45
C ARG A 48 16.17 -2.31 3.68
N ALA A 49 17.34 -1.68 3.79
CA ALA A 49 18.59 -2.37 4.18
C ALA A 49 18.50 -3.13 5.52
N THR A 50 17.59 -2.75 6.41
CA THR A 50 17.32 -3.44 7.68
C THR A 50 16.50 -4.72 7.54
N GLY A 51 15.97 -5.00 6.33
CA GLY A 51 15.03 -6.09 6.08
C GLY A 51 13.55 -5.72 6.29
N GLU A 52 13.25 -4.49 6.71
CA GLU A 52 11.87 -3.99 6.79
C GLU A 52 11.27 -3.92 5.39
N LYS A 53 10.04 -4.41 5.26
CA LYS A 53 9.29 -4.47 4.00
C LYS A 53 7.93 -3.82 4.15
N GLY A 54 7.40 -3.28 3.06
CA GLY A 54 6.03 -2.78 3.05
C GLY A 54 5.67 -2.04 1.77
N CYS A 55 4.73 -1.12 1.87
CA CYS A 55 4.26 -0.28 0.77
C CYS A 55 4.66 1.17 0.97
N VAL A 56 4.94 1.86 -0.13
CA VAL A 56 5.27 3.28 -0.12
C VAL A 56 4.80 3.94 -1.41
N SER A 57 4.54 5.25 -1.40
CA SER A 57 4.35 5.97 -2.66
C SER A 57 5.60 5.89 -3.54
N VAL A 58 5.39 5.78 -4.85
CA VAL A 58 6.48 5.69 -5.84
C VAL A 58 7.43 6.90 -5.73
N GLU A 59 6.92 8.06 -5.33
CA GLU A 59 7.73 9.27 -5.10
C GLU A 59 8.84 9.06 -4.04
N PHE A 60 8.54 8.34 -2.95
CA PHE A 60 9.48 8.10 -1.87
C PHE A 60 10.45 6.94 -2.14
N CYS A 61 10.25 6.16 -3.20
CA CYS A 61 11.19 5.10 -3.61
C CYS A 61 12.55 5.60 -4.09
N LYS A 62 12.78 6.92 -4.12
CA LYS A 62 14.09 7.54 -4.39
C LYS A 62 14.97 7.66 -3.14
N ARG A 63 14.44 7.33 -1.95
CA ARG A 63 15.18 7.43 -0.68
C ARG A 63 16.32 6.42 -0.64
N LYS A 64 17.52 6.86 -0.23
CA LYS A 64 18.68 5.97 -0.07
C LYS A 64 18.38 4.85 0.93
N GLY A 65 18.86 3.64 0.61
CA GLY A 65 18.68 2.45 1.46
C GLY A 65 17.35 1.72 1.28
N TRP A 66 16.55 2.10 0.27
CA TRP A 66 15.29 1.46 -0.10
C TRP A 66 15.47 0.81 -1.47
N THR A 67 15.04 -0.44 -1.59
CA THR A 67 14.89 -1.13 -2.87
C THR A 67 13.39 -1.22 -3.15
N CYS A 68 12.95 -0.77 -4.32
CA CYS A 68 11.54 -0.74 -4.67
C CYS A 68 11.22 -1.50 -5.95
N CYS A 69 9.99 -2.01 -6.03
CA CYS A 69 9.43 -2.68 -7.20
C CYS A 69 7.91 -2.44 -7.29
N ASN A 70 7.34 -2.55 -8.50
CA ASN A 70 5.98 -2.07 -8.80
C ASN A 70 4.97 -3.19 -9.12
N GLU A 71 5.36 -4.45 -8.88
CA GLU A 71 4.52 -5.61 -9.15
C GLU A 71 3.98 -6.21 -7.85
N ASN A 72 2.89 -6.96 -7.93
CA ASN A 72 2.33 -7.61 -6.75
C ASN A 72 3.34 -8.61 -6.16
N ARG A 73 3.60 -8.46 -4.86
CA ARG A 73 4.43 -9.34 -4.03
C ARG A 73 5.89 -9.44 -4.52
N CYS A 74 6.35 -8.42 -5.24
CA CYS A 74 7.70 -8.39 -5.85
C CYS A 74 8.84 -8.23 -4.83
N ASN A 75 8.54 -7.89 -3.58
CA ASN A 75 9.51 -7.75 -2.49
C ASN A 75 9.62 -9.02 -1.62
N ALA A 76 9.47 -10.20 -2.24
CA ALA A 76 9.70 -11.50 -1.60
C ALA A 76 11.15 -11.63 -1.09
#